data_AF-A0A920AAV4-F1
#
_entry.id   AF-A0A920AAV4-F1
#
_cell.length_a   1.000
_cell.length_b   1.000
_cell.length_c   1.000
_cell.angle_alpha   90.00
_cell.angle_beta   90.00
_cell.angle_gamma   90.00
#
_symmetry.space_group_name_H-M   'P 1'
#
loop_
_entity.id
_entity.type
_entity.pdbx_description
1 polymer ?
#
loop_
_entity_poly.entity_id
_entity_poly.type
_entity_poly.pdbx_seq_one_letter_code
_entity_poly.pdbx_strand_id
1 'polypeptide(L)'
;MTLVHRRDSLRSEKILQQRLLAHDKIEVLWNSEIDEVLGTDDPLGVTGACLRNTQTGETYEVNADGIFIAIGHAPSTELFTEQLQTKSGGYLITAPDSTETFN
;
A
#
# COMPACT_ATOMS: atom_id res chain seq x y z
N MET A 1 -10.80 -9.04 -7.41
CA MET A 1 -9.64 -8.46 -6.70
C MET A 1 -10.14 -7.93 -5.39
N THR A 2 -9.44 -8.25 -4.31
CA THR A 2 -9.78 -7.77 -2.97
C THR A 2 -8.81 -6.65 -2.59
N LEU A 3 -9.33 -5.45 -2.37
CA LEU A 3 -8.56 -4.33 -1.83
C LEU A 3 -8.65 -4.38 -0.30
N VAL A 4 -7.54 -4.67 0.35
CA VAL A 4 -7.43 -4.61 1.81
C VAL A 4 -7.00 -3.21 2.22
N HIS A 5 -7.76 -2.57 3.10
CA HIS A 5 -7.46 -1.23 3.58
C HIS A 5 -7.61 -1.11 5.10
N ARG A 6 -6.56 -0.62 5.78
CA ARG A 6 -6.48 -0.58 7.25
C ARG A 6 -7.46 0.37 7.95
N ARG A 7 -8.06 1.31 7.21
CA ARG A 7 -9.06 2.29 7.71
C ARG A 7 -10.39 2.12 6.99
N ASP A 8 -11.38 2.85 7.44
CA ASP A 8 -12.74 2.94 6.88
C ASP A 8 -12.87 3.87 5.65
N SER A 9 -11.78 4.52 5.23
CA SER A 9 -11.80 5.54 4.18
C SER A 9 -10.49 5.62 3.40
N LEU A 10 -10.58 5.92 2.10
CA LEU A 10 -9.42 6.09 1.21
C LEU A 10 -8.91 7.54 1.22
N ARG A 11 -7.59 7.71 1.04
CA ARG A 11 -6.93 9.02 0.90
C ARG A 11 -6.87 9.52 -0.56
N SER A 12 -7.46 8.79 -1.51
CA SER A 12 -7.48 9.14 -2.93
C SER A 12 -8.56 10.19 -3.26
N GLU A 13 -8.51 10.75 -4.46
CA GLU A 13 -9.54 11.68 -4.94
C GLU A 13 -10.92 11.01 -5.01
N LYS A 14 -11.99 11.77 -4.71
CA LYS A 14 -13.38 11.25 -4.67
C LYS A 14 -13.79 10.51 -5.94
N ILE A 15 -13.43 11.03 -7.12
CA ILE A 15 -13.77 10.39 -8.39
C ILE A 15 -13.11 9.02 -8.57
N LEU A 16 -11.89 8.84 -8.05
CA LEU A 16 -11.19 7.56 -8.10
C LEU A 16 -11.81 6.56 -7.12
N GLN A 17 -12.21 7.02 -5.92
CA GLN A 17 -12.94 6.19 -4.96
C GLN A 17 -14.26 5.71 -5.57
N GLN A 18 -15.03 6.59 -6.21
CA GLN A 18 -16.29 6.24 -6.86
C GLN A 18 -16.10 5.18 -7.95
N ARG A 19 -15.10 5.36 -8.82
CA ARG A 19 -14.78 4.37 -9.87
C ARG A 19 -14.38 3.02 -9.29
N LEU A 20 -13.59 3.02 -8.22
CA LEU A 20 -13.16 1.78 -7.55
C LEU A 20 -14.35 1.05 -6.91
N LEU A 21 -15.19 1.77 -6.17
CA LEU A 21 -16.35 1.20 -5.48
C LEU A 21 -17.48 0.77 -6.42
N ALA A 22 -17.57 1.36 -7.62
CA ALA A 22 -18.53 0.97 -8.65
C ALA A 22 -18.06 -0.22 -9.52
N HIS A 23 -16.86 -0.76 -9.29
CA HIS A 23 -16.29 -1.79 -10.14
C HIS A 23 -16.64 -3.20 -9.63
N ASP A 24 -17.49 -3.93 -10.37
CA ASP A 24 -18.06 -5.23 -9.94
C ASP A 24 -17.05 -6.32 -9.58
N LYS A 25 -15.82 -6.25 -10.10
CA LYS A 25 -14.74 -7.21 -9.80
C LYS A 25 -13.86 -6.81 -8.60
N ILE A 26 -14.18 -5.72 -7.91
CA ILE A 26 -13.42 -5.24 -6.75
C ILE A 26 -14.30 -5.36 -5.50
N GLU A 27 -13.77 -6.07 -4.52
CA GLU A 27 -14.29 -6.06 -3.16
C GLU A 27 -13.33 -5.26 -2.27
N VAL A 28 -13.85 -4.41 -1.39
CA VAL A 28 -13.01 -3.64 -0.46
C VAL A 28 -13.23 -4.15 0.96
N LEU A 29 -12.16 -4.65 1.57
CA LEU A 29 -12.12 -5.03 2.97
C LEU A 29 -11.59 -3.86 3.79
N TRP A 30 -12.51 -3.10 4.39
CA TRP A 30 -12.20 -1.99 5.26
C TRP A 30 -11.70 -2.46 6.63
N ASN A 31 -11.02 -1.57 7.34
CA ASN A 31 -10.53 -1.81 8.69
C ASN A 31 -9.78 -3.15 8.81
N SER A 32 -8.97 -3.47 7.81
CA SER A 32 -8.30 -4.76 7.70
C SER A 32 -6.85 -4.59 7.29
N GLU A 33 -5.97 -5.41 7.86
CA GLU A 33 -4.55 -5.46 7.53
C GLU A 33 -4.08 -6.91 7.39
N ILE A 34 -2.95 -7.12 6.70
CA ILE A 34 -2.34 -8.45 6.58
C ILE A 34 -1.65 -8.77 7.91
N ASP A 35 -2.01 -9.91 8.48
CA ASP A 35 -1.33 -10.52 9.64
C ASP A 35 -0.26 -11.51 9.15
N GLU A 36 -0.62 -12.35 8.17
CA GLU A 36 0.28 -13.35 7.58
C GLU A 36 0.00 -13.55 6.08
N VAL A 37 1.04 -13.82 5.29
CA VAL A 37 0.92 -14.28 3.91
C VAL A 37 0.98 -15.80 3.90
N LEU A 38 -0.05 -16.44 3.36
CA LEU A 38 -0.17 -17.90 3.29
C LEU A 38 0.38 -18.40 1.95
N GLY A 39 1.04 -19.57 1.98
CA GLY A 39 1.64 -20.15 0.77
C GLY A 39 2.07 -21.60 0.91
N THR A 40 2.58 -22.14 -0.18
CA THR A 40 3.22 -23.46 -0.26
C THR A 40 4.71 -23.30 -0.50
N ASP A 41 5.52 -24.29 -0.09
CA ASP A 41 6.99 -24.26 -0.28
C ASP A 41 7.46 -24.95 -1.58
N ASP A 42 6.71 -25.91 -2.12
CA ASP A 42 7.08 -26.65 -3.33
C ASP A 42 5.84 -26.96 -4.23
N PRO A 43 5.67 -26.23 -5.36
CA PRO A 43 6.41 -25.02 -5.71
C PRO A 43 6.12 -23.87 -4.74
N LEU A 44 7.12 -22.99 -4.55
CA LEU A 44 6.94 -21.79 -3.73
C LEU A 44 5.87 -20.89 -4.35
N GLY A 45 4.81 -20.58 -3.61
CA GLY A 45 3.70 -19.78 -4.14
C GLY A 45 2.74 -19.27 -3.08
N VAL A 46 2.13 -18.11 -3.33
CA VAL A 46 1.08 -17.53 -2.48
C VAL A 46 -0.23 -18.28 -2.73
N THR A 47 -0.94 -18.62 -1.66
CA THR A 47 -2.28 -19.22 -1.71
C THR A 47 -3.34 -18.36 -1.02
N GLY A 48 -2.93 -17.41 -0.18
CA GLY A 48 -3.84 -16.45 0.43
C GLY A 48 -3.17 -15.52 1.44
N ALA A 49 -3.99 -14.88 2.26
CA ALA A 49 -3.55 -14.06 3.38
C ALA A 49 -4.45 -14.32 4.59
N CYS A 50 -3.84 -14.39 5.78
CA CYS A 50 -4.55 -14.16 7.03
C CYS A 50 -4.64 -12.65 7.23
N LEU A 51 -5.87 -12.14 7.33
CA LEU A 51 -6.16 -10.75 7.60
C LEU A 51 -6.61 -10.57 9.04
N ARG A 52 -6.31 -9.42 9.62
CA ARG A 52 -6.79 -9.00 10.94
C ARG A 52 -7.64 -7.75 10.81
N ASN A 53 -8.83 -7.78 11.40
CA ASN A 53 -9.67 -6.59 11.52
C ASN A 53 -9.04 -5.63 12.54
N THR A 54 -8.79 -4.39 12.14
CA THR A 54 -8.10 -3.38 12.97
C THR A 54 -9.00 -2.79 14.07
N GLN A 55 -10.31 -2.98 13.99
CA GLN A 55 -11.26 -2.55 15.02
C GLN A 55 -11.60 -3.66 16.02
N THR A 56 -11.80 -4.89 15.55
CA THR A 56 -12.21 -6.01 16.42
C THR A 56 -11.04 -6.90 16.87
N GLY A 57 -9.94 -6.91 16.13
CA GLY A 57 -8.80 -7.81 16.36
C GLY A 57 -9.02 -9.23 15.84
N GLU A 58 -10.20 -9.55 15.30
CA GLU A 58 -10.50 -10.87 14.75
C GLU A 58 -9.69 -11.14 13.48
N THR A 59 -9.26 -12.40 13.31
CA THR A 59 -8.53 -12.86 12.14
C THR A 59 -9.38 -13.73 11.24
N TYR A 60 -9.15 -13.65 9.93
CA TYR A 60 -9.86 -14.43 8.92
C TYR A 60 -9.00 -14.57 7.65
N GLU A 61 -9.20 -15.67 6.91
CA GLU A 61 -8.42 -15.97 5.72
C GLU A 61 -9.10 -15.49 4.44
N VAL A 62 -8.29 -15.05 3.48
CA VAL A 62 -8.72 -14.70 2.12
C VAL A 62 -7.84 -15.45 1.13
N ASN A 63 -8.46 -16.29 0.29
CA ASN A 63 -7.77 -16.99 -0.79
C ASN A 63 -7.31 -16.01 -1.87
N ALA A 64 -6.06 -16.12 -2.28
CA ALA A 64 -5.49 -15.30 -3.35
C ALA A 64 -4.22 -15.95 -3.89
N ASP A 65 -4.07 -15.98 -5.21
CA ASP A 65 -2.85 -16.50 -5.86
C ASP A 65 -1.71 -15.46 -5.92
N GLY A 66 -1.95 -14.24 -5.43
CA GLY A 66 -0.97 -13.15 -5.43
C GLY A 66 -1.37 -11.95 -4.59
N ILE A 67 -0.37 -11.30 -3.97
CA ILE A 67 -0.53 -10.14 -3.09
C ILE A 67 0.34 -8.99 -3.60
N PHE A 68 -0.26 -7.81 -3.73
CA PHE A 68 0.42 -6.60 -4.20
C PHE A 68 0.36 -5.53 -3.10
N ILE A 69 1.53 -5.12 -2.60
CA ILE A 69 1.64 -4.14 -1.52
C ILE A 69 1.74 -2.72 -2.09
N ALA A 70 0.73 -1.90 -1.85
CA ALA A 70 0.63 -0.52 -2.35
C ALA A 70 0.55 0.51 -1.22
N ILE A 71 1.62 0.62 -0.41
CA ILE A 71 1.66 1.47 0.80
C ILE A 71 2.48 2.76 0.65
N GLY A 72 2.97 3.04 -0.56
CA GLY A 72 3.92 4.12 -0.84
C GLY A 72 5.36 3.62 -0.90
N HIS A 73 6.31 4.55 -0.96
CA HIS A 73 7.73 4.27 -1.08
C HIS A 73 8.51 5.05 -0.01
N ALA A 74 9.61 4.46 0.45
CA ALA A 74 10.59 5.13 1.31
C ALA A 74 11.85 5.41 0.45
N PRO A 75 12.05 6.64 -0.05
CA PRO A 75 13.24 6.97 -0.82
C PRO A 75 14.48 7.02 0.08
N SER A 76 15.61 6.48 -0.37
CA SER A 76 16.87 6.40 0.39
C SER A 76 17.61 7.75 0.44
N THR A 77 17.05 8.72 1.15
CA THR A 77 17.56 10.10 1.21
C THR A 77 18.15 10.46 2.57
N GLU A 78 18.28 9.50 3.48
CA GLU A 78 18.62 9.73 4.89
C GLU A 78 19.95 10.48 5.04
N LEU A 79 20.94 10.14 4.21
CA LEU A 79 22.28 10.76 4.18
C LEU A 79 22.25 12.26 3.85
N PHE A 80 21.16 12.77 3.25
CA PHE A 80 21.07 14.13 2.72
C PHE A 80 20.07 15.02 3.46
N THR A 81 19.38 14.49 4.48
CA THR A 81 18.23 15.15 5.14
C THR A 81 18.53 16.55 5.68
N GLU A 82 19.79 16.82 6.05
CA GLU A 82 20.25 18.12 6.56
C GLU A 82 21.04 18.94 5.53
N GLN A 83 21.30 18.36 4.34
CA GLN A 83 22.14 18.96 3.30
C GLN A 83 21.32 19.44 2.11
N LEU A 84 20.25 18.74 1.77
CA LEU A 84 19.41 18.96 0.59
C LEU A 84 17.95 19.10 1.00
N GLN A 85 17.21 19.92 0.28
CA GLN A 85 15.77 20.07 0.52
C GLN A 85 14.99 18.83 0.09
N THR A 86 13.96 18.48 0.87
CA THR A 86 13.08 17.32 0.63
C THR A 86 11.61 17.74 0.51
N LYS A 87 10.86 16.99 -0.31
CA LYS A 87 9.40 17.06 -0.42
C LYS A 87 8.75 16.36 0.78
N SER A 88 7.47 16.67 1.01
CA SER A 88 6.62 15.82 1.86
C SER A 88 6.61 14.39 1.31
N GLY A 89 7.10 13.42 2.10
CA GLY A 89 7.32 12.03 1.67
C GLY A 89 8.79 11.63 1.47
N GLY A 90 9.74 12.51 1.75
CA GLY A 90 11.17 12.18 1.83
C GLY A 90 11.94 12.30 0.51
N TYR A 91 11.28 12.47 -0.63
CA TYR A 91 11.96 12.63 -1.92
C TYR A 91 12.76 13.94 -1.98
N LEU A 92 13.94 13.92 -2.61
CA LEU A 92 14.71 15.14 -2.88
C LEU A 92 13.95 16.08 -3.82
N ILE A 93 14.11 17.39 -3.61
CA ILE A 93 13.65 18.41 -4.54
C ILE A 93 14.67 18.54 -5.68
N THR A 94 14.19 18.45 -6.92
CA THR A 94 15.00 18.70 -8.12
C THR A 94 14.40 19.82 -8.96
N ALA A 95 15.24 20.48 -9.76
CA ALA A 95 14.77 21.35 -10.83
C ALA A 95 13.93 20.53 -11.86
N PRO A 96 12.98 21.18 -12.57
CA PRO A 96 12.21 20.52 -13.62
C PRO A 96 13.14 19.88 -14.67
N ASP A 97 12.85 18.62 -15.02
CA ASP A 97 13.56 17.86 -16.05
C ASP A 97 15.10 17.82 -15.87
N SER A 98 15.58 17.90 -14.63
CA SER A 98 17.02 17.95 -14.28
C SER A 98 17.32 17.16 -13.00
N THR A 99 18.60 16.82 -12.80
CA THR A 99 19.10 16.19 -11.56
C THR A 99 19.64 17.20 -10.55
N GLU A 100 19.58 18.50 -10.87
CA GLU A 100 20.04 19.58 -9.99
C GLU A 100 19.18 19.69 -8.73
N THR A 101 19.83 19.80 -7.57
CA THR A 101 19.21 19.96 -6.24
C THR A 101 19.54 21.31 -5.63
N PHE A 102 18.74 21.74 -4.67
CA PHE A 102 18.90 23.03 -4.00
C PHE A 102 19.40 22.84 -2.56
N ASN A 103 20.38 23.65 -2.16
CA ASN A 103 20.89 23.76 -0.79
C ASN A 103 20.42 25.08 -0.18
#